data_AF-A0A661QA95-F1
#
_entry.id   AF-A0A661QA95-F1
#
_cell.length_a   1.000
_cell.length_b   1.000
_cell.length_c   1.000
_cell.angle_alpha   90.00
_cell.angle_beta   90.00
_cell.angle_gamma   90.00
#
_symmetry.space_group_name_H-M   'P 1'
#
loop_
_entity.id
_entity.type
_entity.pdbx_description
1 polymer ?
#
loop_
_entity_poly.entity_id
_entity_poly.type
_entity_poly.pdbx_seq_one_letter_code
_entity_poly.pdbx_strand_id
1 'polypeptide(L)' 'MNRLKALLSKIDGKGYKAYKSIEGEYSFPEFKLMIDHVQSDPFA' A
#
# COMPACT_ATOMS: atom_id res chain seq x y z
N MET A 1 10.84 -4.54 10.95
CA MET A 1 10.72 -3.89 9.62
C MET A 1 9.24 -3.75 9.29
N ASN A 2 8.70 -2.54 9.09
CA ASN A 2 7.26 -2.36 8.82
C ASN A 2 6.90 -2.99 7.46
N ARG A 3 5.99 -3.97 7.44
CA ARG A 3 5.54 -4.71 6.24
C ARG A 3 5.14 -3.78 5.09
N LEU A 4 4.43 -2.69 5.38
CA LEU A 4 4.05 -1.68 4.39
C LEU A 4 5.26 -1.04 3.71
N LYS A 5 6.31 -0.68 4.47
CA LYS A 5 7.52 -0.07 3.90
C LYS A 5 8.21 -1.02 2.91
N ALA A 6 8.28 -2.31 3.23
CA ALA A 6 8.87 -3.31 2.33
C ALA A 6 8.06 -3.48 1.04
N LEU A 7 6.72 -3.43 1.13
CA LEU A 7 5.86 -3.45 -0.06
C LEU A 7 6.06 -2.22 -0.93
N LEU A 8 6.08 -1.03 -0.32
CA LEU A 8 6.30 0.24 -1.02
C LEU A 8 7.63 0.24 -1.76
N SER A 9 8.74 -0.19 -1.12
CA SER A 9 10.03 -0.32 -1.79
C SER A 9 10.02 -1.32 -2.95
N LYS A 10 9.20 -2.39 -2.89
CA LYS A 10 9.09 -3.39 -3.97
C LYS A 10 8.31 -2.89 -5.18
N ILE A 11 7.41 -1.93 -4.99
CA ILE A 11 6.57 -1.37 -6.06
C ILE A 11 7.07 -0.02 -6.56
N ASP A 12 8.13 0.52 -5.97
CA ASP A 12 8.76 1.75 -6.43
C ASP A 12 9.17 1.64 -7.91
N GLY A 13 8.86 2.68 -8.68
CA GLY A 13 9.04 2.71 -10.14
C GLY A 13 8.11 1.79 -10.96
N LYS A 14 7.19 1.05 -10.34
CA LYS A 14 6.19 0.26 -11.07
C LYS A 14 4.98 1.11 -11.47
N GLY A 15 4.26 0.66 -12.50
CA GLY A 15 3.02 1.31 -12.93
C GLY A 15 1.94 1.32 -11.83
N TYR A 16 1.01 2.27 -11.93
CA TYR A 16 0.02 2.59 -10.88
C TYR A 16 -0.77 1.38 -10.36
N LYS A 17 -1.07 0.40 -11.22
CA LYS A 17 -1.74 -0.86 -10.83
C LYS A 17 -1.01 -1.64 -9.72
N ALA A 18 0.30 -1.44 -9.55
CA ALA A 18 1.08 -2.11 -8.50
C ALA A 18 0.65 -1.68 -7.08
N TYR A 19 0.07 -0.49 -6.93
CA TYR A 19 -0.43 -0.02 -5.63
C TYR A 19 -1.61 -0.84 -5.12
N LYS A 20 -2.36 -1.58 -5.95
CA LYS A 20 -3.37 -2.52 -5.43
C LYS A 20 -2.81 -3.56 -4.44
N SER A 21 -1.51 -3.85 -4.52
CA SER A 21 -0.84 -4.75 -3.58
C SER A 21 -0.64 -4.19 -2.17
N ILE A 22 -0.91 -2.90 -1.94
CA ILE A 22 -0.87 -2.29 -0.60
C ILE A 22 -2.23 -2.33 0.11
N GLU A 23 -3.28 -2.87 -0.51
CA GLU A 23 -4.55 -3.12 0.18
C GLU A 23 -4.35 -4.08 1.36
N GLY A 24 -5.06 -3.81 2.46
CA GLY A 24 -5.05 -4.61 3.67
C GLY A 24 -4.73 -3.82 4.94
N GLU A 25 -4.45 -4.57 6.01
CA GLU A 25 -4.26 -4.03 7.35
C GLU A 25 -2.79 -4.03 7.77
N TYR A 26 -2.37 -2.93 8.39
CA TYR A 26 -1.03 -2.75 8.92
C TYR A 26 -1.09 -2.29 10.38
N SER A 27 -0.52 -3.08 11.27
CA SER A 27 -0.37 -2.72 12.67
C SER A 27 0.82 -1.79 12.87
N PHE A 28 0.55 -0.60 13.39
CA PHE A 28 1.55 0.32 13.92
C PHE A 28 1.47 0.32 15.45
N PRO A 29 2.50 0.82 16.15
CA PRO A 29 2.52 0.82 17.62
C PRO A 29 1.32 1.56 18.26
N GLU A 30 0.84 2.62 17.61
CA GLU A 30 -0.18 3.51 18.18
C GLU A 30 -1.54 3.40 17.48
N PHE A 31 -1.59 2.75 16.31
CA PHE A 31 -2.80 2.64 15.51
C PHE A 31 -2.75 1.45 14.55
N LYS A 32 -3.90 1.13 13.96
CA LYS A 32 -4.00 0.22 12.82
C LYS A 32 -4.35 1.04 11.58
N LEU A 33 -3.57 0.87 10.52
CA LEU A 33 -3.87 1.43 9.21
C LEU A 33 -4.64 0.38 8.39
N MET A 34 -5.82 0.75 7.91
CA MET A 34 -6.62 -0.07 7.00
C MET A 34 -6.64 0.62 5.64
N ILE A 35 -6.23 -0.11 4.61
CA ILE A 35 -6.31 0.35 3.21
C ILE A 35 -7.33 -0.56 2.52
N ASP A 36 -8.59 -0.15 2.56
CA ASP A 36 -9.72 -0.99 2.10
C ASP A 36 -9.83 -1.01 0.57
N HIS A 37 -9.45 0.08 -0.09
CA HIS A 37 -9.52 0.19 -1.54
C HIS A 37 -8.38 1.05 -2.08
N VAL A 38 -7.73 0.55 -3.13
CA VAL A 38 -6.75 1.31 -3.91
C VAL A 38 -7.24 1.43 -5.35
N GLN A 39 -7.34 2.68 -5.81
CA GLN A 39 -7.72 3.00 -7.18
C GLN A 39 -6.70 2.39 -8.17
N SER A 40 -7.18 1.96 -9.34
CA SER A 40 -6.33 1.36 -10.39
C SER A 40 -5.65 2.38 -11.30
N ASP A 41 -6.03 3.64 -11.21
CA ASP A 41 -5.55 4.73 -12.02
C ASP A 41 -5.49 6.03 -11.18
N PRO A 42 -4.60 6.97 -11.56
CA PRO A 42 -4.40 8.22 -10.82
C PRO A 42 -5.45 9.30 -11.09
N PHE A 43 -6.44 9.05 -11.96
CA PHE A 43 -7.42 10.05 -12.40
C PHE A 43 -8.83 9.84 -11.81
N ALA A 44 -9.04 8.73 -11.12
CA ALA A 44 -10.28 8.36 -10.46
C ALA A 44 -10.53 9.11 -9.15
#